data_AF-A0A363TCJ1-F1
#
_entry.id   AF-A0A363TCJ1-F1
#
_cell.length_a   1.000
_cell.length_b   1.000
_cell.length_c   1.000
_cell.angle_alpha   90.00
_cell.angle_beta   90.00
_cell.angle_gamma   90.00
#
_symmetry.space_group_name_H-M   'P 1'
#
loop_
_entity.id
_entity.type
_entity.pdbx_description
1 polymer ?
#
loop_
_entity_poly.entity_id
_entity_poly.type
_entity_poly.pdbx_seq_one_letter_code
_entity_poly.pdbx_strand_id
1 'polypeptide(L)'
;MALGRKYFRTEGVVVKHPDIDTTLEVQRIPSFTLDGKPVVPDGFEPFRPVIDLNVVKIASPATKVNRFTPPIEVKVRFTPADLAAAEARGKSLCLGYWDGTAWIRCTPPAVRGFQMIYEPRGKYAGWGIVTFDGWGDPGKAWGT
;
A
#
# COMPACT_ATOMS: atom_id res chain seq x y z
N MET A 1 -13.79 18.53 6.41
CA MET A 1 -14.01 17.96 5.07
C MET A 1 -14.14 16.45 5.20
N ALA A 2 -15.11 15.83 4.52
CA ALA A 2 -15.20 14.36 4.49
C ALA A 2 -14.04 13.82 3.65
N LEU A 3 -13.35 12.78 4.14
CA LEU A 3 -12.30 12.11 3.36
C LEU A 3 -12.95 11.18 2.33
N GLY A 4 -12.66 11.40 1.05
CA GLY A 4 -12.97 10.44 -0.01
C GLY A 4 -12.23 9.12 0.24
N ARG A 5 -12.87 7.99 -0.13
CA ARG A 5 -12.34 6.65 0.15
C ARG A 5 -12.62 5.66 -0.97
N LYS A 6 -11.61 4.90 -1.37
CA LYS A 6 -11.74 3.73 -2.26
C LYS A 6 -11.45 2.44 -1.49
N TYR A 7 -12.30 1.42 -1.66
CA TYR A 7 -12.09 0.11 -1.03
C TYR A 7 -11.98 -1.00 -2.08
N PHE A 8 -10.81 -1.65 -2.11
CA PHE A 8 -10.52 -2.89 -2.82
C PHE A 8 -10.76 -4.07 -1.88
N ARG A 9 -12.00 -4.58 -1.88
CA ARG A 9 -12.48 -5.58 -0.90
C ARG A 9 -11.71 -6.89 -0.97
N THR A 10 -11.45 -7.39 -2.18
CA THR A 10 -10.79 -8.67 -2.42
C THR A 10 -9.36 -8.64 -1.91
N GLU A 11 -8.66 -7.55 -2.14
CA GLU A 11 -7.25 -7.35 -1.80
C GLU A 11 -7.08 -6.89 -0.34
N GLY A 12 -8.15 -6.37 0.27
CA GLY A 12 -8.15 -5.83 1.61
C GLY A 12 -7.41 -4.49 1.70
N VAL A 13 -7.59 -3.62 0.69
CA VAL A 13 -6.90 -2.32 0.61
C VAL A 13 -7.87 -1.17 0.62
N VAL A 14 -7.62 -0.21 1.51
CA VAL A 14 -8.36 1.05 1.57
C VAL A 14 -7.42 2.19 1.22
N VAL A 15 -7.85 3.08 0.34
CA VAL A 15 -7.13 4.30 -0.03
C VAL A 15 -7.98 5.50 0.36
N LYS A 16 -7.40 6.49 1.04
CA LYS A 16 -8.10 7.70 1.47
C LYS A 16 -7.35 8.97 1.09
N HIS A 17 -8.11 9.94 0.61
CA HIS A 17 -7.66 11.28 0.29
C HIS A 17 -8.90 12.17 0.15
N PRO A 18 -8.89 13.44 0.59
CA PRO A 18 -10.08 14.30 0.53
C PRO A 18 -10.63 14.47 -0.90
N ASP A 19 -9.75 14.45 -1.90
CA ASP A 19 -10.14 14.68 -3.30
C ASP A 19 -10.57 13.41 -4.06
N ILE A 20 -10.58 12.25 -3.39
CA ILE A 20 -11.13 11.03 -4.00
C ILE A 20 -12.63 11.24 -4.25
N ASP A 21 -13.08 10.81 -5.42
CA ASP A 21 -14.45 10.94 -5.94
C ASP A 21 -14.88 12.37 -6.32
N THR A 22 -14.07 13.40 -6.03
CA THR A 22 -14.32 14.77 -6.48
C THR A 22 -13.44 15.18 -7.65
N THR A 23 -12.13 14.93 -7.56
CA THR A 23 -11.17 15.26 -8.65
C THR A 23 -10.21 14.13 -8.95
N LEU A 24 -10.04 13.18 -8.04
CA LEU A 24 -9.16 12.03 -8.16
C LEU A 24 -9.93 10.72 -8.22
N GLU A 25 -9.43 9.78 -9.01
CA GLU A 25 -9.87 8.39 -9.02
C GLU A 25 -8.68 7.48 -8.69
N VAL A 26 -8.90 6.53 -7.79
CA VAL A 26 -7.95 5.45 -7.51
C VAL A 26 -8.31 4.24 -8.36
N GLN A 27 -7.41 3.86 -9.25
CA GLN A 27 -7.57 2.78 -10.20
C GLN A 27 -6.64 1.60 -9.86
N ARG A 28 -7.09 0.41 -10.27
CA ARG A 28 -6.25 -0.79 -10.27
C ARG A 28 -5.51 -0.84 -11.61
N ILE A 29 -4.22 -1.19 -11.58
CA ILE A 29 -3.46 -1.47 -12.80
C ILE A 29 -3.77 -2.91 -13.25
N PRO A 30 -4.37 -3.12 -14.43
CA PRO A 30 -4.85 -4.43 -14.88
C PRO A 30 -3.72 -5.28 -15.47
N SER A 31 -2.83 -5.80 -14.62
CA SER A 31 -1.82 -6.82 -14.97
C SER A 31 -0.90 -7.11 -13.78
N PHE A 32 -1.48 -7.31 -12.60
CA PHE A 32 -0.68 -7.69 -11.45
C PHE A 32 -0.11 -9.11 -11.67
N THR A 33 1.15 -9.18 -12.06
CA THR A 33 1.98 -10.39 -11.99
C THR A 33 3.15 -10.11 -11.06
N LEU A 34 3.49 -11.09 -10.21
CA LEU A 34 4.78 -11.11 -9.51
C LEU A 34 5.92 -11.31 -10.51
N ASP A 35 5.63 -12.03 -11.60
CA ASP A 35 6.57 -12.30 -12.69
C ASP A 35 7.08 -10.99 -13.29
N GLY A 36 8.42 -10.85 -13.29
CA GLY A 36 9.13 -9.70 -13.85
C GLY A 36 9.29 -8.51 -12.90
N LYS A 37 8.75 -8.53 -11.67
CA LYS A 37 9.03 -7.48 -10.68
C LYS A 37 10.38 -7.75 -10.00
N PRO A 38 11.24 -6.72 -9.84
CA PRO A 38 12.53 -6.92 -9.20
C PRO A 38 12.33 -7.38 -7.75
N VAL A 39 12.89 -8.56 -7.43
CA VAL A 39 13.22 -8.90 -6.04
C VAL A 39 14.30 -7.92 -5.63
N VAL A 40 14.07 -7.12 -4.59
CA VAL A 40 15.09 -6.18 -4.12
C VAL A 40 16.11 -7.01 -3.33
N PRO A 41 17.38 -7.13 -3.78
CA PRO A 41 18.41 -7.85 -3.02
C PRO A 41 18.56 -7.18 -1.65
N ASP A 42 18.53 -7.97 -0.58
CA ASP A 42 18.49 -7.53 0.84
C ASP A 42 17.25 -6.72 1.28
N GLY A 43 16.33 -6.39 0.37
CA GLY A 43 15.19 -5.51 0.63
C GLY A 43 13.86 -6.19 0.37
N PHE A 44 12.97 -6.16 1.36
CA PHE A 44 11.52 -6.30 1.20
C PHE A 44 10.96 -7.26 0.12
N GLU A 45 10.59 -8.48 0.54
CA GLU A 45 9.66 -9.35 -0.20
C GLU A 45 8.28 -9.25 0.47
N PRO A 46 7.24 -8.75 -0.23
CA PRO A 46 5.89 -8.71 0.35
C PRO A 46 5.38 -10.13 0.58
N PHE A 47 4.92 -10.44 1.81
CA PHE A 47 4.33 -11.76 2.13
C PHE A 47 3.19 -12.16 1.19
N ARG A 48 2.41 -11.17 0.79
CA ARG A 48 1.51 -11.24 -0.36
C ARG A 48 1.58 -9.91 -1.10
N PRO A 49 1.69 -9.91 -2.42
CA PRO A 49 1.37 -8.72 -3.16
C PRO A 49 -0.12 -8.42 -3.02
N VAL A 50 -0.44 -7.15 -2.81
CA VAL A 50 -1.80 -6.80 -2.44
C VAL A 50 -2.57 -6.29 -3.65
N ILE A 51 -2.05 -5.26 -4.32
CA ILE A 51 -2.64 -4.66 -5.52
C ILE A 51 -1.64 -3.69 -6.16
N ASP A 52 -1.74 -3.50 -7.48
CA ASP A 52 -1.09 -2.39 -8.17
C ASP A 52 -2.07 -1.23 -8.31
N LEU A 53 -1.68 -0.05 -7.84
CA LEU A 53 -2.53 1.14 -7.81
C LEU A 53 -1.95 2.28 -8.62
N ASN A 54 -2.83 3.06 -9.24
CA ASN A 54 -2.54 4.40 -9.74
C ASN A 54 -3.64 5.36 -9.30
N VAL A 55 -3.27 6.63 -9.13
CA VAL A 55 -4.23 7.72 -8.93
C VAL A 55 -4.23 8.57 -10.19
N VAL A 56 -5.41 8.89 -10.71
CA VAL A 56 -5.60 9.70 -11.92
C VAL A 56 -6.55 10.86 -11.66
N LYS A 57 -6.53 11.86 -12.54
CA LYS A 57 -7.54 12.93 -12.52
C LYS A 57 -8.83 12.45 -13.18
N ILE A 58 -9.98 12.69 -12.55
CA ILE A 58 -11.29 12.33 -13.14
C ILE A 58 -11.51 13.05 -14.47
N ALA A 59 -11.18 14.34 -14.54
CA ALA A 59 -11.32 15.13 -15.77
C ALA A 59 -10.32 14.72 -16.88
N SER A 60 -9.30 13.92 -16.56
CA SER A 60 -8.29 13.47 -17.52
C SER A 60 -7.70 12.12 -17.07
N PRO A 61 -8.44 11.00 -17.27
CA PRO A 61 -8.04 9.70 -16.72
C PRO A 61 -6.70 9.16 -17.25
N ALA A 62 -6.22 9.67 -18.38
CA ALA A 62 -4.89 9.36 -18.91
C ALA A 62 -3.75 10.03 -18.10
N THR A 63 -4.06 11.02 -17.27
CA THR A 63 -3.09 11.77 -16.47
C THR A 63 -2.93 11.16 -15.09
N LYS A 64 -1.80 10.49 -14.86
CA LYS A 64 -1.40 10.02 -13.52
C LYS A 64 -1.04 11.19 -12.61
N VAL A 65 -1.48 11.08 -11.36
CA VAL A 65 -1.14 12.01 -10.28
C VAL A 65 -0.01 11.41 -9.47
N ASN A 66 1.12 12.10 -9.42
CA ASN A 66 2.34 11.63 -8.77
C ASN A 66 2.66 12.35 -7.46
N ARG A 67 1.87 13.37 -7.10
CA ARG A 67 2.01 14.15 -5.86
C ARG A 67 0.63 14.38 -5.24
N PHE A 68 0.57 14.31 -3.91
CA PHE A 68 -0.65 14.39 -3.12
C PHE A 68 -0.50 15.47 -2.06
N THR A 69 -1.32 16.52 -2.15
CA THR A 69 -1.41 17.57 -1.15
C THR A 69 -2.90 17.81 -0.84
N PRO A 70 -3.41 17.33 0.30
CA PRO A 70 -2.70 16.65 1.39
C PRO A 70 -2.24 15.22 1.04
N PRO A 71 -1.40 14.58 1.87
CA PRO A 71 -0.94 13.21 1.63
C PRO A 71 -2.10 12.18 1.49
N ILE A 72 -1.84 11.10 0.76
CA ILE A 72 -2.75 9.96 0.63
C ILE A 72 -2.47 8.91 1.71
N GLU A 73 -3.51 8.31 2.28
CA GLU A 73 -3.41 7.18 3.23
C GLU A 73 -3.75 5.88 2.49
N VAL A 74 -2.86 4.89 2.55
CA VAL A 74 -3.10 3.52 2.08
C VAL A 74 -3.08 2.57 3.27
N LYS A 75 -4.13 1.77 3.42
CA LYS A 75 -4.28 0.75 4.46
C LYS A 75 -4.34 -0.63 3.83
N VAL A 76 -3.52 -1.55 4.30
CA VAL A 76 -3.44 -2.94 3.85
C VAL A 76 -3.83 -3.87 4.99
N ARG A 77 -4.83 -4.73 4.78
CA ARG A 77 -5.20 -5.79 5.72
C ARG A 77 -4.09 -6.83 5.85
N PHE A 78 -3.85 -7.27 7.07
CA PHE A 78 -3.13 -8.51 7.34
C PHE A 78 -3.95 -9.47 8.20
N THR A 79 -3.64 -10.74 8.07
CA THR A 79 -4.32 -11.89 8.68
C THR A 79 -3.42 -12.55 9.73
N PRO A 80 -3.99 -13.41 10.59
CA PRO A 80 -3.16 -14.23 11.48
C PRO A 80 -2.16 -15.12 10.74
N ALA A 81 -2.50 -15.58 9.53
CA ALA A 81 -1.59 -16.37 8.69
C ALA A 81 -0.36 -15.56 8.23
N ASP A 82 -0.54 -14.27 7.92
CA ASP A 82 0.57 -13.38 7.56
C ASP A 82 1.54 -13.20 8.75
N LEU A 83 1.00 -13.08 9.98
CA LEU A 83 1.81 -13.00 11.20
C LEU A 83 2.58 -14.30 11.46
N ALA A 84 1.89 -15.45 11.37
CA ALA A 84 2.51 -16.76 11.58
C ALA A 84 3.61 -17.04 10.53
N ALA A 85 3.39 -16.65 9.28
CA ALA A 85 4.40 -16.77 8.23
C ALA A 85 5.63 -15.88 8.49
N ALA A 86 5.44 -14.69 9.03
CA ALA A 86 6.54 -13.81 9.41
C ALA A 86 7.37 -14.39 10.56
N GLU A 87 6.68 -14.88 11.60
CA GLU A 87 7.30 -15.55 12.74
C GLU A 87 8.08 -16.80 12.32
N ALA A 88 7.51 -17.66 11.46
CA ALA A 88 8.18 -18.85 10.94
C ALA A 88 9.45 -18.53 10.14
N ARG A 89 9.54 -17.34 9.54
CA ARG A 89 10.74 -16.85 8.84
C ARG A 89 11.72 -16.12 9.77
N GLY A 90 11.42 -15.98 11.06
CA GLY A 90 12.21 -15.20 12.02
C GLY A 90 12.27 -13.71 11.67
N LYS A 91 11.26 -13.18 10.96
CA LYS A 91 11.22 -11.80 10.46
C LYS A 91 9.99 -11.07 10.98
N SER A 92 10.07 -9.75 11.05
CA SER A 92 8.87 -8.92 11.25
C SER A 92 7.94 -9.02 10.05
N LEU A 93 6.64 -8.76 10.27
CA LEU A 93 5.66 -8.69 9.19
C LEU A 93 6.11 -7.67 8.13
N CYS A 94 6.08 -8.06 6.86
CA CYS A 94 6.49 -7.26 5.70
C CYS A 94 5.32 -7.12 4.72
N LEU A 95 4.41 -6.18 4.98
CA LEU A 95 3.33 -5.87 4.05
C LEU A 95 3.80 -4.84 3.04
N GLY A 96 3.27 -4.90 1.83
CA GLY A 96 3.47 -3.84 0.86
C GLY A 96 2.71 -4.07 -0.43
N TYR A 97 2.73 -3.05 -1.26
CA TYR A 97 2.07 -3.04 -2.55
C TYR A 97 3.00 -2.40 -3.57
N TRP A 98 2.66 -2.52 -4.85
CA TRP A 98 3.47 -1.95 -5.92
C TRP A 98 2.75 -0.73 -6.49
N ASP A 99 3.45 0.39 -6.62
CA ASP A 99 2.87 1.66 -7.06
C ASP A 99 2.93 1.85 -8.59
N GLY A 100 3.34 0.81 -9.32
CA GLY A 100 3.64 0.86 -10.74
C GLY A 100 5.12 1.10 -11.06
N THR A 101 5.94 1.49 -10.08
CA THR A 101 7.39 1.75 -10.24
C THR A 101 8.28 1.10 -9.18
N ALA A 102 7.81 0.94 -7.94
CA ALA A 102 8.56 0.39 -6.83
C ALA A 102 7.66 -0.35 -5.83
N TRP A 103 8.27 -1.24 -5.04
CA TRP A 103 7.62 -1.83 -3.86
C TRP A 103 7.54 -0.80 -2.73
N ILE A 104 6.34 -0.63 -2.19
CA ILE A 104 6.07 0.23 -1.04
C ILE A 104 5.82 -0.63 0.18
N ARG A 105 6.75 -0.57 1.15
CA ARG A 105 6.63 -1.27 2.43
C ARG A 105 5.66 -0.53 3.36
N CYS A 106 4.69 -1.27 3.87
CA CYS A 106 3.64 -0.84 4.79
C CYS A 106 3.81 -1.47 6.19
N THR A 107 5.05 -1.75 6.63
CA THR A 107 5.40 -2.29 7.97
C THR A 107 6.80 -1.86 8.42
N PRO A 108 7.15 -1.96 9.72
CA PRO A 108 8.45 -1.54 10.22
C PRO A 108 9.63 -2.33 9.61
N PRO A 109 10.85 -1.72 9.55
CA PRO A 109 11.13 -0.32 9.81
C PRO A 109 10.68 0.54 8.62
N ALA A 110 9.62 1.33 8.79
CA ALA A 110 9.11 2.25 7.77
C ALA A 110 9.31 3.68 8.30
N VAL A 111 9.77 4.57 7.43
CA VAL A 111 10.53 5.76 7.88
C VAL A 111 9.69 7.05 7.93
N ARG A 112 8.42 7.06 7.51
CA ARG A 112 7.48 8.16 7.83
C ARG A 112 6.02 7.74 7.59
N GLY A 113 5.09 8.25 8.40
CA GLY A 113 3.64 8.07 8.16
C GLY A 113 3.14 6.63 8.29
N PHE A 114 3.95 5.74 8.87
CA PHE A 114 3.60 4.34 9.08
C PHE A 114 2.87 4.15 10.42
N GLN A 115 1.85 3.30 10.40
CA GLN A 115 1.21 2.80 11.60
C GLN A 115 0.77 1.35 11.42
N MET A 116 1.01 0.52 12.46
CA MET A 116 0.39 -0.80 12.57
C MET A 116 -0.77 -0.71 13.55
N ILE A 117 -1.95 -1.16 13.13
CA ILE A 117 -3.11 -1.29 14.01
C ILE A 117 -3.46 -2.77 14.12
N TYR A 118 -3.35 -3.33 15.32
CA TYR A 118 -3.79 -4.68 15.60
C TYR A 118 -5.28 -4.70 15.90
N GLU A 119 -5.96 -5.73 15.39
CA GLU A 119 -7.36 -5.99 15.67
C GLU A 119 -7.46 -7.37 16.34
N PRO A 120 -7.56 -7.44 17.68
CA PRO A 120 -7.51 -8.70 18.43
C PRO A 120 -8.79 -9.56 18.29
N ARG A 121 -9.82 -9.04 17.61
CA ARG A 121 -11.12 -9.71 17.47
C ARG A 121 -11.56 -9.65 16.00
N GLY A 122 -11.55 -10.78 15.31
CA GLY A 122 -12.10 -10.91 13.96
C GLY A 122 -11.32 -11.85 13.04
N LYS A 123 -11.73 -11.90 11.77
CA LYS A 123 -11.06 -12.68 10.70
C LYS A 123 -9.67 -12.16 10.34
N TYR A 124 -9.39 -10.89 10.65
CA TYR A 124 -8.15 -10.20 10.32
C TYR A 124 -7.35 -9.93 11.59
N ALA A 125 -6.03 -9.86 11.46
CA ALA A 125 -5.14 -9.53 12.58
C ALA A 125 -4.87 -8.03 12.69
N GLY A 126 -5.10 -7.25 11.62
CA GLY A 126 -4.97 -5.80 11.69
C GLY A 126 -4.82 -5.11 10.33
N TRP A 127 -4.22 -3.92 10.38
CA TRP A 127 -3.88 -3.06 9.26
C TRP A 127 -2.42 -2.58 9.33
N GLY A 128 -1.70 -2.66 8.21
CA GLY A 128 -0.53 -1.83 7.94
C GLY A 128 -0.99 -0.56 7.23
N ILE A 129 -0.59 0.61 7.72
CA ILE A 129 -1.02 1.91 7.21
C ILE A 129 0.23 2.68 6.80
N VAL A 130 0.19 3.30 5.63
CA VAL A 130 1.23 4.23 5.16
C VAL A 130 0.59 5.51 4.65
N THR A 131 1.23 6.64 4.90
CA THR A 131 0.84 7.95 4.41
C THR A 131 2.01 8.57 3.66
N PHE A 132 1.77 9.05 2.44
CA PHE A 132 2.82 9.60 1.56
C PHE A 132 2.27 10.72 0.66
N ASP A 133 3.15 11.60 0.21
CA ASP A 133 2.83 12.80 -0.59
C ASP A 133 3.22 12.65 -2.07
N GLY A 134 3.70 11.49 -2.50
CA GLY A 134 3.95 11.20 -3.91
C GLY A 134 4.29 9.75 -4.21
N TRP A 135 4.08 9.33 -5.46
CA TRP A 135 4.55 8.01 -5.91
C TRP A 135 6.08 8.00 -6.02
N GLY A 136 6.70 6.86 -5.71
CA GLY A 136 8.14 6.79 -5.52
C GLY A 136 8.65 7.59 -4.32
N ASP A 137 7.76 8.14 -3.49
CA ASP A 137 8.08 8.79 -2.22
C ASP A 137 7.51 7.94 -1.07
N PRO A 138 8.36 7.38 -0.21
CA PRO A 138 9.78 7.60 -0.19
C PRO A 138 10.49 6.51 -1.06
N GLY A 139 11.52 6.86 -1.84
CA GLY A 139 12.09 6.00 -2.90
C GLY A 139 12.87 4.77 -2.39
N LYS A 140 12.83 3.66 -3.16
CA LYS A 140 13.37 2.30 -2.89
C LYS A 140 13.16 1.81 -1.43
N ALA A 141 12.25 0.84 -1.26
CA ALA A 141 12.13 -0.06 -0.10
C ALA A 141 13.02 0.34 1.09
N TRP A 142 12.51 1.19 1.97
CA TRP A 142 13.33 1.85 2.99
C TRP A 142 13.97 0.80 3.91
N GLY A 143 15.29 0.67 3.79
CA GLY A 143 16.15 -0.29 4.49
C GLY A 143 17.19 -0.94 3.55
N THR A 144 18.28 -0.21 3.27
CA THR A 144 19.63 -0.81 3.37
C THR A 144 20.21 -0.37 4.70
#